data_AF-A0A7K9MU79-F1
#
_entry.id   AF-A0A7K9MU79-F1
#
_cell.length_a   1.000
_cell.length_b   1.000
_cell.length_c   1.000
_cell.angle_alpha   90.00
_cell.angle_beta   90.00
_cell.angle_gamma   90.00
#
_symmetry.space_group_name_H-M   'P 1'
#
loop_
_entity.id
_entity.type
_entity.pdbx_description
1 polymer ?
#
loop_
_entity_poly.entity_id
_entity_poly.type
_entity_poly.pdbx_seq_one_letter_code
_entity_poly.pdbx_strand_id
1 'polypeptide(L)'
;MTNLEALITNIELCSKVDGCSRVTFPTLKKLSFTAVLAGRELADFELDVSSPCFPGVVTIWSSVSKHVRQQLLQEKPEAVSVTGLGTFHIQKWLSFENGEVLTFRRPLFSLSRTVADIRRLQYASVPVPDEIKKVSVSYKKIHLDVPYSKEVVQNCMQETLNFFYFILTNREDTDFILKDVGTLAIRGTEVTMAFCEDFLLSLNKSTYVVEKMLTKKWVISDKEVTLSPSCFGRVYQFPQFEMRTVPRRAPVAVNEICTEFESALSSMGIRGNVSD
;
A
#
# COMPACT_ATOMS: atom_id res chain seq x y z
N MET A 1 4.70 -14.93 23.87
CA MET A 1 4.01 -13.65 24.08
C MET A 1 5.00 -12.70 24.75
N THR A 2 5.69 -11.91 23.96
CA THR A 2 6.69 -10.90 24.35
C THR A 2 6.99 -10.10 23.08
N ASN A 3 7.09 -8.78 23.06
CA ASN A 3 6.35 -7.74 23.76
C ASN A 3 6.32 -6.59 22.73
N LEU A 4 5.12 -6.20 22.29
CA LEU A 4 4.87 -5.13 21.30
C LEU A 4 5.53 -3.81 21.72
N GLU A 5 5.68 -3.58 23.02
CA GLU A 5 6.40 -2.43 23.56
C GLU A 5 7.90 -2.47 23.26
N ALA A 6 8.55 -3.63 23.16
CA ALA A 6 9.98 -3.72 22.88
C ALA A 6 10.32 -3.37 21.42
N LEU A 7 9.41 -3.65 20.48
CA LEU A 7 9.58 -3.31 19.07
C LEU A 7 9.35 -1.79 18.83
N ILE A 8 8.38 -1.20 19.53
CA ILE A 8 8.07 0.23 19.49
C ILE A 8 9.16 1.05 20.20
N THR A 9 9.61 0.60 21.37
CA THR A 9 10.67 1.26 22.16
C THR A 9 12.01 1.30 21.41
N ASN A 10 12.32 0.30 20.58
CA ASN A 10 13.53 0.30 19.75
C ASN A 10 13.45 1.24 18.54
N ILE A 11 12.24 1.58 18.08
CA ILE A 11 12.03 2.60 17.03
C ILE A 11 12.07 4.01 17.67
N GLU A 12 11.58 4.16 18.90
CA GLU A 12 11.54 5.44 19.63
C GLU A 12 12.86 5.83 20.34
N LEU A 13 13.66 4.88 20.84
CA LEU A 13 14.94 5.21 21.53
C LEU A 13 16.01 5.79 20.59
N CYS A 14 15.92 5.55 19.27
CA CYS A 14 16.81 6.18 18.29
C CYS A 14 16.46 7.65 18.01
N SER A 15 15.37 8.20 18.57
CA SER A 15 14.96 9.59 18.31
C SER A 15 15.43 10.59 19.37
N LYS A 16 15.98 10.14 20.51
CA LYS A 16 16.22 11.00 21.68
C LYS A 16 17.67 11.33 21.99
N VAL A 17 18.65 10.70 21.36
CA VAL A 17 20.06 10.83 21.78
C VAL A 17 20.79 11.97 21.09
N ASP A 18 20.46 12.36 19.86
CA ASP A 18 21.06 13.53 19.21
C ASP A 18 20.01 14.19 18.32
N GLY A 19 19.85 15.52 18.43
CA GLY A 19 18.79 16.32 17.81
C GLY A 19 18.79 16.42 16.28
N CYS A 20 18.94 15.31 15.55
CA CYS A 20 18.73 15.23 14.11
C CYS A 20 18.21 13.84 13.68
N SER A 21 17.05 13.87 13.03
CA SER A 21 16.36 12.87 12.20
C SER A 21 17.21 11.77 11.55
N ARG A 22 16.78 10.49 11.68
CA ARG A 22 16.67 9.44 10.61
C ARG A 22 16.84 8.03 11.18
N VAL A 23 15.89 7.15 10.89
CA VAL A 23 16.10 5.69 10.96
C VAL A 23 16.44 5.20 9.54
N THR A 24 17.50 4.39 9.46
CA THR A 24 18.08 3.76 8.27
C THR A 24 17.53 2.34 8.11
N PHE A 25 17.26 1.90 6.87
CA PHE A 25 16.78 0.54 6.60
C PHE A 25 17.79 -0.35 5.84
N PRO A 26 18.73 -0.94 6.60
CA PRO A 26 19.30 -2.28 6.41
C PRO A 26 19.25 -3.11 7.72
N THR A 27 18.39 -2.77 8.70
CA THR A 27 18.35 -3.43 10.02
C THR A 27 17.22 -4.44 10.21
N LEU A 28 16.29 -4.59 9.24
CA LEU A 28 15.22 -5.61 9.39
C LEU A 28 15.70 -7.05 9.15
N LYS A 29 16.86 -7.26 8.49
CA LYS A 29 17.53 -8.58 8.45
C LYS A 29 18.11 -9.03 9.80
N LYS A 30 18.33 -8.12 10.75
CA LYS A 30 18.74 -8.47 12.13
C LYS A 30 17.56 -8.71 13.06
N LEU A 31 16.32 -8.53 12.60
CA LEU A 31 15.15 -8.97 13.33
C LEU A 31 14.73 -10.37 12.84
N SER A 32 15.40 -11.35 13.43
CA SER A 32 14.78 -12.61 13.85
C SER A 32 14.45 -13.66 12.76
N PHE A 33 15.47 -14.39 12.35
CA PHE A 33 15.32 -15.86 12.30
C PHE A 33 16.51 -16.59 12.96
N THR A 34 17.72 -16.03 12.84
CA THR A 34 18.95 -16.65 13.39
C THR A 34 19.35 -16.17 14.79
N ALA A 35 19.01 -14.94 15.20
CA ALA A 35 19.36 -14.43 16.54
C ALA A 35 18.40 -14.90 17.65
N VAL A 36 17.14 -15.18 17.31
CA VAL A 36 16.13 -15.71 18.25
C VAL A 36 16.39 -17.17 18.63
N LEU A 37 17.17 -17.92 17.82
CA LEU A 37 17.52 -19.30 18.10
C LEU A 37 18.88 -19.49 18.83
N ALA A 38 19.74 -18.46 18.92
CA ALA A 38 21.14 -18.68 19.28
C ALA A 38 21.72 -17.85 20.45
N GLY A 39 21.01 -16.85 21.01
CA GLY A 39 21.37 -16.23 22.29
C GLY A 39 22.84 -15.80 22.47
N ARG A 40 23.46 -15.17 21.46
CA ARG A 40 24.84 -14.63 21.57
C ARG A 40 24.91 -13.12 21.31
N GLU A 41 25.89 -12.52 21.97
CA GLU A 41 26.20 -11.09 22.10
C GLU A 41 26.60 -10.44 20.77
N LEU A 42 26.08 -9.22 20.53
CA LEU A 42 26.14 -8.46 19.28
C LEU A 42 27.38 -7.54 19.20
N ALA A 43 28.57 -8.13 19.20
CA ALA A 43 29.77 -7.47 18.70
C ALA A 43 30.17 -8.13 17.37
N ASP A 44 30.64 -7.36 16.40
CA ASP A 44 31.18 -7.80 15.09
C ASP A 44 30.22 -7.97 13.91
N PHE A 45 29.16 -7.16 13.80
CA PHE A 45 28.50 -6.99 12.50
C PHE A 45 28.87 -5.64 11.87
N GLU A 46 29.71 -5.69 10.84
CA GLU A 46 29.92 -4.59 9.91
C GLU A 46 28.58 -4.12 9.34
N LEU A 47 28.30 -2.82 9.51
CA LEU A 47 27.12 -2.16 8.97
C LEU A 47 27.38 -1.84 7.49
N ASP A 48 26.62 -2.44 6.59
CA ASP A 48 26.61 -2.03 5.20
C ASP A 48 25.89 -0.67 5.09
N VAL A 49 26.66 0.38 4.83
CA VAL A 49 26.27 1.80 4.81
C VAL A 49 25.41 2.15 3.58
N SER A 50 25.11 1.18 2.72
CA SER A 50 24.48 1.39 1.41
C SER A 50 22.94 1.51 1.43
N SER A 51 22.30 1.43 2.60
CA SER A 51 20.84 1.45 2.68
C SER A 51 20.22 2.86 2.63
N PRO A 52 19.05 3.01 1.99
CA PRO A 52 18.37 4.28 1.89
C PRO A 52 17.79 4.69 3.24
N CYS A 53 18.04 5.93 3.62
CA CYS A 53 17.26 6.63 4.64
C CYS A 53 15.81 6.86 4.17
N PHE A 54 14.92 7.31 5.06
CA PHE A 54 13.51 7.62 4.72
C PHE A 54 13.32 8.44 3.42
N PRO A 55 14.08 9.55 3.18
CA PRO A 55 14.05 10.24 1.88
C PRO A 55 14.36 9.34 0.68
N GLY A 56 15.27 8.37 0.86
CA GLY A 56 15.64 7.40 -0.16
C GLY A 56 14.55 6.39 -0.47
N VAL A 57 13.79 5.93 0.52
CA VAL A 57 12.63 5.04 0.31
C VAL A 57 11.54 5.76 -0.48
N VAL A 58 11.22 7.00 -0.09
CA VAL A 58 10.27 7.85 -0.83
C VAL A 58 10.74 8.10 -2.26
N THR A 59 12.05 8.30 -2.46
CA THR A 59 12.65 8.51 -3.79
C THR A 59 12.49 7.27 -4.68
N ILE A 60 12.79 6.09 -4.14
CA ILE A 60 12.64 4.81 -4.85
C ILE A 60 11.18 4.59 -5.25
N TRP A 61 10.23 4.73 -4.32
CA TRP A 61 8.82 4.56 -4.61
C TRP A 61 8.22 5.67 -5.49
N SER A 62 8.78 6.88 -5.46
CA SER A 62 8.44 7.94 -6.43
C SER A 62 8.87 7.55 -7.83
N SER A 63 10.05 6.94 -7.99
CA SER A 63 10.51 6.39 -9.27
C SER A 63 9.62 5.22 -9.74
N VAL A 64 9.21 4.33 -8.84
CA VAL A 64 8.22 3.27 -9.14
C VAL A 64 6.91 3.86 -9.64
N SER A 65 6.38 4.88 -8.95
CA SER A 65 5.11 5.54 -9.30
C SER A 65 5.21 6.22 -10.67
N LYS A 66 6.32 6.93 -10.93
CA LYS A 66 6.65 7.52 -12.23
C LYS A 66 6.65 6.47 -13.34
N HIS A 67 7.28 5.31 -13.10
CA HIS A 67 7.31 4.23 -14.09
C HIS A 67 5.92 3.67 -14.40
N VAL A 68 5.11 3.42 -13.36
CA VAL A 68 3.70 2.99 -13.51
C VAL A 68 2.92 4.02 -14.34
N ARG A 69 3.00 5.30 -13.97
CA ARG A 69 2.33 6.40 -14.68
C ARG A 69 2.71 6.44 -16.15
N GLN A 70 4.01 6.39 -16.47
CA GLN A 70 4.50 6.44 -17.84
C GLN A 70 3.96 5.30 -18.71
N GLN A 71 3.94 4.07 -18.17
CA GLN A 71 3.47 2.89 -18.90
C GLN A 71 1.95 2.94 -19.15
N LEU A 72 1.15 3.44 -18.19
CA LEU A 72 -0.30 3.57 -18.33
C LEU A 72 -0.73 4.70 -19.29
N LEU A 73 0.11 5.72 -19.47
CA LEU A 73 -0.17 6.87 -20.34
C LEU A 73 0.20 6.64 -21.82
N GLN A 74 0.84 5.51 -22.15
CA GLN A 74 1.15 5.17 -23.54
C GLN A 74 -0.11 5.07 -24.41
N GLU A 75 0.05 5.23 -25.73
CA GLU A 75 -1.05 5.08 -26.70
C GLU A 75 -1.68 3.67 -26.65
N LYS A 76 -0.79 2.67 -26.52
CA LYS A 76 -1.11 1.27 -26.24
C LYS A 76 -0.65 0.95 -24.82
N PRO A 77 -1.50 1.17 -23.79
CA PRO A 77 -1.11 0.98 -22.41
C PRO A 77 -0.88 -0.50 -22.09
N GLU A 78 0.22 -0.79 -21.44
CA GLU A 78 0.51 -2.12 -20.87
C GLU A 78 -0.10 -2.22 -19.46
N ALA A 79 -0.46 -3.44 -19.04
CA ALA A 79 -0.83 -3.70 -17.65
C ALA A 79 0.45 -3.74 -16.81
N VAL A 80 0.54 -2.90 -15.78
CA VAL A 80 1.76 -2.72 -14.98
C VAL A 80 1.60 -3.39 -13.62
N SER A 81 2.37 -4.45 -13.39
CA SER A 81 2.42 -5.20 -12.14
C SER A 81 3.48 -4.62 -11.21
N VAL A 82 3.06 -4.12 -10.05
CA VAL A 82 3.93 -3.86 -8.90
C VAL A 82 3.95 -5.14 -8.08
N THR A 83 5.04 -5.91 -8.18
CA THR A 83 5.16 -7.22 -7.51
C THR A 83 4.86 -7.10 -6.02
N GLY A 84 4.01 -7.99 -5.51
CA GLY A 84 3.56 -7.98 -4.11
C GLY A 84 2.40 -7.02 -3.82
N LEU A 85 2.25 -5.92 -4.55
CA LEU A 85 1.17 -4.95 -4.31
C LEU A 85 -0.08 -5.21 -5.18
N GLY A 86 0.08 -5.26 -6.50
CA GLY A 86 -1.03 -5.44 -7.43
C GLY A 86 -0.69 -5.07 -8.87
N THR A 87 -1.70 -4.99 -9.73
CA THR A 87 -1.56 -4.71 -11.17
C THR A 87 -2.48 -3.58 -11.61
N PHE A 88 -1.92 -2.56 -12.26
CA PHE A 88 -2.66 -1.48 -12.90
C PHE A 88 -2.94 -1.81 -14.36
N HIS A 89 -4.10 -1.43 -14.87
CA HIS A 89 -4.41 -1.50 -16.30
C HIS A 89 -5.44 -0.44 -16.69
N ILE A 90 -5.58 -0.19 -17.99
CA ILE A 90 -6.54 0.77 -18.54
C ILE A 90 -7.64 0.01 -19.29
N GLN A 91 -8.89 0.24 -18.90
CA GLN A 91 -10.05 -0.17 -19.67
C GLN A 91 -10.52 1.00 -20.55
N LYS A 92 -10.71 0.73 -21.84
CA LYS A 92 -11.30 1.68 -22.78
C LYS A 92 -12.79 1.38 -22.95
N TRP A 93 -13.57 2.43 -23.08
CA TRP A 93 -15.02 2.42 -23.26
C TRP A 93 -15.39 3.65 -24.09
N LEU A 94 -16.30 3.43 -25.03
CA LEU A 94 -16.80 4.45 -25.93
C LEU A 94 -18.23 4.79 -25.53
N SER A 95 -18.56 6.08 -25.52
CA SER A 95 -19.93 6.54 -25.32
C SER A 95 -20.27 7.50 -26.44
N PHE A 96 -21.47 7.38 -27.01
CA PHE A 96 -21.97 8.36 -27.95
C PHE A 96 -22.80 9.39 -27.19
N GLU A 97 -22.38 10.66 -27.22
CA GLU A 97 -23.06 11.76 -26.55
C GLU A 97 -23.06 12.98 -27.46
N ASN A 98 -24.21 13.66 -27.58
CA ASN A 98 -24.34 14.90 -28.35
C ASN A 98 -23.82 14.85 -29.80
N GLY A 99 -23.92 13.69 -30.46
CA GLY A 99 -23.42 13.52 -31.82
C GLY A 99 -21.93 13.18 -31.93
N GLU A 100 -21.20 13.14 -30.82
CA GLU A 100 -19.77 12.82 -30.77
C GLU A 100 -19.50 11.49 -30.04
N VAL A 101 -18.44 10.80 -30.47
CA VAL A 101 -17.94 9.60 -29.78
C VAL A 101 -16.92 10.03 -28.74
N LEU A 102 -17.30 9.93 -27.48
CA LEU A 102 -16.40 10.13 -26.35
C LEU A 102 -15.66 8.84 -26.03
N THR A 103 -14.33 8.92 -26.02
CA THR A 103 -13.48 7.85 -25.53
C THR A 103 -13.11 8.12 -24.09
N PHE A 104 -13.49 7.22 -23.21
CA PHE A 104 -13.06 7.26 -21.82
C PHE A 104 -11.92 6.24 -21.64
N ARG A 105 -10.95 6.55 -20.78
CA ARG A 105 -9.84 5.66 -20.41
C ARG A 105 -9.86 5.53 -18.90
N ARG A 106 -10.39 4.39 -18.44
CA ARG A 106 -10.59 4.10 -17.02
C ARG A 106 -9.38 3.36 -16.46
N PRO A 107 -8.63 3.94 -15.51
CA PRO A 107 -7.64 3.17 -14.78
C PRO A 107 -8.32 2.23 -13.79
N LEU A 108 -7.78 1.04 -13.69
CA LEU A 108 -8.22 -0.02 -12.78
C LEU A 108 -7.00 -0.58 -12.05
N PHE A 109 -7.22 -1.01 -10.81
CA PHE A 109 -6.20 -1.68 -10.00
C PHE A 109 -6.74 -3.02 -9.51
N SER A 110 -6.00 -4.07 -9.83
CA SER A 110 -6.26 -5.43 -9.38
C SER A 110 -5.28 -5.75 -8.26
N LEU A 111 -5.79 -5.93 -7.03
CA LEU A 111 -4.99 -6.27 -5.86
C LEU A 111 -4.25 -7.60 -6.05
N SER A 112 -3.02 -7.71 -5.54
CA SER A 112 -2.29 -8.99 -5.58
C SER A 112 -2.98 -10.04 -4.69
N ARG A 113 -2.88 -11.32 -5.05
CA ARG A 113 -3.37 -12.41 -4.18
C ARG A 113 -2.68 -12.38 -2.81
N THR A 114 -1.38 -12.10 -2.79
CA THR A 114 -0.60 -11.95 -1.55
C THR A 114 -1.23 -10.96 -0.57
N VAL A 115 -1.75 -9.83 -1.07
CA VAL A 115 -2.42 -8.84 -0.21
C VAL A 115 -3.87 -9.22 0.04
N ALA A 116 -4.59 -9.71 -0.99
CA ALA A 116 -6.00 -10.09 -0.87
C ALA A 116 -6.24 -11.22 0.15
N ASP A 117 -5.34 -12.20 0.20
CA ASP A 117 -5.42 -13.36 1.08
C ASP A 117 -5.17 -12.98 2.55
N ILE A 118 -4.52 -11.83 2.80
CA ILE A 118 -4.39 -11.28 4.15
C ILE A 118 -5.78 -10.86 4.61
N ARG A 119 -6.41 -11.72 5.44
CA ARG A 119 -7.66 -11.40 6.16
C ARG A 119 -8.87 -11.18 5.26
N ARG A 120 -8.88 -11.84 4.11
CA ARG A 120 -10.04 -11.87 3.20
C ARG A 120 -10.47 -10.45 2.82
N LEU A 121 -9.51 -9.61 2.44
CA LEU A 121 -9.80 -8.27 1.98
C LEU A 121 -10.84 -8.32 0.87
N GLN A 122 -11.90 -7.54 1.04
CA GLN A 122 -12.95 -7.40 0.05
C GLN A 122 -12.46 -6.42 -1.01
N TYR A 123 -12.22 -6.93 -2.21
CA TYR A 123 -11.76 -6.12 -3.32
C TYR A 123 -12.59 -6.44 -4.58
N ALA A 124 -12.95 -5.39 -5.31
CA ALA A 124 -13.55 -5.53 -6.62
C ALA A 124 -12.45 -5.93 -7.62
N SER A 125 -12.32 -7.24 -7.88
CA SER A 125 -11.38 -7.73 -8.90
C SER A 125 -12.00 -7.61 -10.28
N VAL A 126 -11.52 -6.65 -11.07
CA VAL A 126 -11.66 -6.72 -12.52
C VAL A 126 -10.42 -7.44 -13.06
N PRO A 127 -10.56 -8.63 -13.69
CA PRO A 127 -9.43 -9.33 -14.26
C PRO A 127 -8.83 -8.50 -15.40
N VAL A 128 -7.51 -8.53 -15.51
CA VAL A 128 -6.82 -7.92 -16.65
C VAL A 128 -7.15 -8.74 -17.89
N PRO A 129 -7.68 -8.15 -18.97
CA PRO A 129 -7.92 -8.86 -20.22
C PRO A 129 -6.62 -9.48 -20.77
N ASP A 130 -6.71 -10.71 -21.29
CA ASP A 130 -5.54 -11.46 -21.79
C ASP A 130 -4.82 -10.78 -22.96
N GLU A 131 -5.53 -9.94 -23.71
CA GLU A 131 -5.01 -9.14 -24.82
C GLU A 131 -4.05 -8.03 -24.35
N ILE A 132 -4.16 -7.59 -23.09
CA ILE A 132 -3.32 -6.54 -22.56
C ILE A 132 -2.01 -7.14 -22.09
N LYS A 133 -0.92 -6.78 -22.78
CA LYS A 133 0.43 -7.16 -22.39
C LYS A 133 0.70 -6.73 -20.95
N LYS A 134 1.03 -7.70 -20.09
CA LYS A 134 1.42 -7.47 -18.70
C LYS A 134 2.93 -7.32 -18.58
N VAL A 135 3.37 -6.28 -17.88
CA VAL A 135 4.79 -6.01 -17.57
C VAL A 135 4.95 -5.75 -16.08
N SER A 136 6.04 -6.23 -15.48
CA SER A 136 6.37 -5.93 -14.08
C SER A 136 7.24 -4.68 -14.00
N VAL A 137 7.10 -3.91 -12.90
CA VAL A 137 8.04 -2.84 -12.58
C VAL A 137 9.45 -3.43 -12.50
N SER A 138 10.36 -2.88 -13.30
CA SER A 138 11.73 -3.40 -13.44
C SER A 138 12.70 -2.68 -12.51
N TYR A 139 13.29 -3.39 -11.55
CA TYR A 139 14.34 -2.84 -10.68
C TYR A 139 15.51 -2.27 -11.46
N LYS A 140 15.81 -2.83 -12.64
CA LYS A 140 16.85 -2.28 -13.54
C LYS A 140 16.49 -0.88 -14.00
N LYS A 141 15.24 -0.65 -14.41
CA LYS A 141 14.77 0.68 -14.84
C LYS A 141 14.72 1.66 -13.67
N ILE A 142 14.24 1.22 -12.50
CA ILE A 142 14.16 2.07 -11.30
C ILE A 142 15.56 2.50 -10.84
N HIS A 143 16.54 1.59 -10.80
CA HIS A 143 17.93 1.87 -10.45
C HIS A 143 18.55 2.98 -11.32
N LEU A 144 18.23 3.03 -12.62
CA LEU A 144 18.77 4.06 -13.51
C LEU A 144 18.23 5.47 -13.19
N ASP A 145 17.09 5.56 -12.50
CA ASP A 145 16.41 6.81 -12.15
C ASP A 145 16.77 7.30 -10.73
N VAL A 146 17.53 6.53 -9.94
CA VAL A 146 17.84 6.84 -8.53
C VAL A 146 19.31 6.57 -8.19
N PRO A 147 19.91 7.28 -7.21
CA PRO A 147 21.31 7.10 -6.85
C PRO A 147 21.56 5.87 -5.95
N TYR A 148 20.79 4.80 -6.11
CA TYR A 148 20.86 3.58 -5.29
C TYR A 148 21.06 2.38 -6.18
N SER A 149 21.92 1.43 -5.80
CA SER A 149 22.16 0.20 -6.58
C SER A 149 20.87 -0.59 -6.82
N LYS A 150 20.86 -1.42 -7.88
CA LYS A 150 19.72 -2.30 -8.16
C LYS A 150 19.34 -3.19 -6.98
N GLU A 151 20.32 -3.71 -6.24
CA GLU A 151 20.09 -4.53 -5.05
C GLU A 151 19.41 -3.72 -3.94
N VAL A 152 19.89 -2.51 -3.69
CA VAL A 152 19.29 -1.60 -2.72
C VAL A 152 17.84 -1.25 -3.09
N VAL A 153 17.56 -0.99 -4.36
CA VAL A 153 16.19 -0.74 -4.86
C VAL A 153 15.29 -1.95 -4.61
N GLN A 154 15.75 -3.14 -4.95
CA GLN A 154 14.99 -4.38 -4.77
C GLN A 154 14.69 -4.64 -3.29
N ASN A 155 15.71 -4.54 -2.42
CA ASN A 155 15.56 -4.76 -0.99
C ASN A 155 14.62 -3.72 -0.36
N CYS A 156 14.77 -2.44 -0.71
CA CYS A 156 13.91 -1.36 -0.23
C CYS A 156 12.43 -1.61 -0.57
N MET A 157 12.13 -1.96 -1.83
CA MET A 157 10.76 -2.28 -2.24
C MET A 157 10.20 -3.48 -1.48
N GLN A 158 11.00 -4.54 -1.32
CA GLN A 158 10.59 -5.74 -0.61
C GLN A 158 10.34 -5.47 0.89
N GLU A 159 11.22 -4.72 1.54
CA GLU A 159 11.09 -4.37 2.96
C GLU A 159 9.90 -3.46 3.23
N THR A 160 9.66 -2.47 2.35
CA THR A 160 8.46 -1.62 2.42
C THR A 160 7.20 -2.46 2.38
N LEU A 161 7.13 -3.43 1.45
CA LEU A 161 5.98 -4.31 1.31
C LEU A 161 5.84 -5.28 2.50
N ASN A 162 6.94 -5.81 3.02
CA ASN A 162 6.91 -6.65 4.22
C ASN A 162 6.31 -5.89 5.42
N PHE A 163 6.72 -4.63 5.61
CA PHE A 163 6.15 -3.81 6.68
C PHE A 163 4.69 -3.47 6.42
N PHE A 164 4.32 -3.18 5.17
CA PHE A 164 2.92 -3.03 4.78
C PHE A 164 2.08 -4.27 5.12
N TYR A 165 2.55 -5.47 4.80
CA TYR A 165 1.86 -6.72 5.16
C TYR A 165 1.76 -6.92 6.67
N PHE A 166 2.78 -6.53 7.43
CA PHE A 166 2.75 -6.58 8.89
C PHE A 166 1.64 -5.67 9.46
N ILE A 167 1.54 -4.42 8.99
CA ILE A 167 0.46 -3.49 9.38
C ILE A 167 -0.91 -4.10 9.05
N LEU A 168 -1.08 -4.62 7.83
CA LEU A 168 -2.31 -5.30 7.43
C LEU A 168 -2.63 -6.51 8.31
N THR A 169 -1.61 -7.27 8.72
CA THR A 169 -1.74 -8.45 9.61
C THR A 169 -2.06 -8.06 11.06
N ASN A 170 -2.04 -6.77 11.42
CA ASN A 170 -2.37 -6.26 12.77
C ASN A 170 -3.73 -5.56 12.90
N ARG A 171 -4.53 -5.48 11.83
CA ARG A 171 -5.88 -4.81 11.76
C ARG A 171 -5.76 -3.32 11.72
N GLU A 172 -4.59 -2.80 11.40
CA GLU A 172 -4.39 -1.37 11.26
C GLU A 172 -4.74 -0.91 9.85
N ASP A 173 -5.36 0.26 9.78
CA ASP A 173 -5.73 0.90 8.52
C ASP A 173 -4.50 1.54 7.87
N THR A 174 -4.40 1.47 6.55
CA THR A 174 -3.21 1.92 5.82
C THR A 174 -3.54 2.58 4.49
N ASP A 175 -2.71 3.54 4.11
CA ASP A 175 -2.66 4.17 2.80
C ASP A 175 -1.33 3.85 2.13
N PHE A 176 -1.37 3.26 0.94
CA PHE A 176 -0.21 3.13 0.07
C PHE A 176 -0.30 4.18 -1.05
N ILE A 177 0.51 5.22 -0.95
CA ILE A 177 0.48 6.39 -1.84
C ILE A 177 1.47 6.16 -2.98
N LEU A 178 0.96 6.09 -4.21
CA LEU A 178 1.74 6.08 -5.43
C LEU A 178 1.69 7.48 -6.04
N LYS A 179 2.78 8.24 -5.83
CA LYS A 179 2.88 9.65 -6.21
C LYS A 179 2.49 9.86 -7.69
N ASP A 180 1.65 10.86 -7.94
CA ASP A 180 1.14 11.24 -9.26
C ASP A 180 0.32 10.15 -9.98
N VAL A 181 -0.09 9.10 -9.27
CA VAL A 181 -0.96 8.01 -9.77
C VAL A 181 -2.22 7.92 -8.92
N GLY A 182 -2.08 7.72 -7.60
CA GLY A 182 -3.21 7.54 -6.71
C GLY A 182 -2.84 6.94 -5.35
N THR A 183 -3.87 6.65 -4.55
CA THR A 183 -3.74 6.07 -3.21
C THR A 183 -4.54 4.77 -3.11
N LEU A 184 -3.87 3.70 -2.68
CA LEU A 184 -4.52 2.46 -2.26
C LEU A 184 -4.81 2.55 -0.76
N ALA A 185 -6.07 2.77 -0.41
CA ALA A 185 -6.52 2.76 0.98
C ALA A 185 -7.10 1.40 1.36
N ILE A 186 -6.71 0.93 2.53
CA ILE A 186 -7.27 -0.26 3.16
C ILE A 186 -7.85 0.18 4.52
N ARG A 187 -9.15 -0.06 4.70
CA ARG A 187 -9.92 0.30 5.90
C ARG A 187 -10.66 -0.94 6.40
N GLY A 188 -10.17 -1.55 7.49
CA GLY A 188 -10.62 -2.87 7.92
C GLY A 188 -10.42 -3.90 6.80
N THR A 189 -11.51 -4.42 6.23
CA THR A 189 -11.47 -5.35 5.09
C THR A 189 -11.70 -4.67 3.73
N GLU A 190 -12.05 -3.39 3.70
CA GLU A 190 -12.41 -2.66 2.49
C GLU A 190 -11.14 -2.15 1.78
N VAL A 191 -11.03 -2.41 0.48
CA VAL A 191 -9.92 -1.96 -0.36
C VAL A 191 -10.40 -0.98 -1.40
N THR A 192 -9.83 0.21 -1.38
CA THR A 192 -10.19 1.31 -2.28
C THR A 192 -8.96 1.85 -2.99
N MET A 193 -8.93 1.73 -4.32
CA MET A 193 -7.96 2.45 -5.13
C MET A 193 -8.58 3.75 -5.62
N ALA A 194 -8.02 4.88 -5.19
CA ALA A 194 -8.36 6.20 -5.68
C ALA A 194 -7.24 6.76 -6.54
N PHE A 195 -7.58 7.58 -7.54
CA PHE A 195 -6.64 8.10 -8.53
C PHE A 195 -6.51 9.62 -8.41
N CYS A 196 -5.31 10.13 -8.65
CA CYS A 196 -5.06 11.57 -8.72
C CYS A 196 -5.79 12.17 -9.91
N GLU A 197 -6.43 13.32 -9.73
CA GLU A 197 -7.12 14.03 -10.82
C GLU A 197 -6.18 14.39 -11.98
N ASP A 198 -4.96 14.84 -11.69
CA ASP A 198 -3.95 15.15 -12.71
C ASP A 198 -3.55 13.93 -13.55
N PHE A 199 -3.55 12.74 -12.95
CA PHE A 199 -3.33 11.49 -13.67
C PHE A 199 -4.51 11.18 -14.60
N LEU A 200 -5.74 11.30 -14.11
CA LEU A 200 -6.95 11.10 -14.91
C LEU A 200 -7.04 12.08 -16.08
N LEU A 201 -6.68 13.35 -15.86
CA LEU A 201 -6.61 14.38 -16.88
C LEU A 201 -5.53 14.09 -17.92
N SER A 202 -4.33 13.67 -17.48
CA SER A 202 -3.26 13.27 -18.39
C SER A 202 -3.65 12.06 -19.24
N LEU A 203 -4.41 11.12 -18.67
CA LEU A 203 -4.85 9.90 -19.33
C LEU A 203 -5.94 10.16 -20.39
N ASN A 204 -6.93 11.00 -20.05
CA ASN A 204 -8.12 11.25 -20.88
C ASN A 204 -8.01 12.50 -21.76
N LYS A 205 -7.08 13.42 -21.45
CA LYS A 205 -6.87 14.69 -22.15
C LYS A 205 -8.14 15.57 -22.28
N SER A 206 -9.11 15.37 -21.39
CA SER A 206 -10.40 16.08 -21.37
C SER A 206 -10.92 16.19 -19.95
N THR A 207 -11.18 17.42 -19.50
CA THR A 207 -11.75 17.72 -18.18
C THR A 207 -13.17 17.19 -18.06
N TYR A 208 -14.00 17.40 -19.09
CA TYR A 208 -15.38 16.90 -19.14
C TYR A 208 -15.47 15.38 -18.96
N VAL A 209 -14.58 14.62 -19.61
CA VAL A 209 -14.51 13.15 -19.48
C VAL A 209 -14.17 12.78 -18.04
N VAL A 210 -13.18 13.43 -17.42
CA VAL A 210 -12.78 13.16 -16.03
C VAL A 210 -13.88 13.51 -15.04
N GLU A 211 -14.50 14.68 -15.17
CA GLU A 211 -15.63 15.11 -14.33
C GLU A 211 -16.79 14.11 -14.41
N LYS A 212 -17.11 13.61 -15.62
CA LYS A 212 -18.12 12.56 -15.77
C LYS A 212 -17.72 11.25 -15.12
N MET A 213 -16.46 10.83 -15.22
CA MET A 213 -15.97 9.61 -14.57
C MET A 213 -16.12 9.69 -13.04
N LEU A 214 -15.78 10.84 -12.45
CA LEU A 214 -15.91 11.10 -11.02
C LEU A 214 -17.39 11.16 -10.59
N THR A 215 -18.21 11.91 -11.32
CA THR A 215 -19.65 12.07 -11.02
C THR A 215 -20.39 10.74 -11.07
N LYS A 216 -20.06 9.88 -12.04
CA LYS A 216 -20.63 8.52 -12.16
C LYS A 216 -20.00 7.50 -11.22
N LYS A 217 -19.04 7.89 -10.36
CA LYS A 217 -18.29 7.02 -9.46
C LYS A 217 -17.61 5.84 -10.16
N TRP A 218 -17.18 6.07 -11.40
CA TRP A 218 -16.42 5.10 -12.18
C TRP A 218 -14.98 4.99 -11.69
N VAL A 219 -14.47 6.07 -11.12
CA VAL A 219 -13.19 6.18 -10.41
C VAL A 219 -13.42 7.02 -9.16
N ILE A 220 -12.56 6.86 -8.17
CA ILE A 220 -12.61 7.60 -6.90
C ILE A 220 -11.45 8.60 -6.90
N SER A 221 -11.68 9.84 -6.46
CA SER A 221 -10.62 10.84 -6.30
C SER A 221 -9.81 10.56 -5.03
N ASP A 222 -8.49 10.71 -5.10
CA ASP A 222 -7.59 10.52 -3.95
C ASP A 222 -7.87 11.51 -2.79
N LYS A 223 -8.45 12.67 -3.11
CA LYS A 223 -8.97 13.63 -2.13
C LYS A 223 -10.05 13.02 -1.24
N GLU A 224 -10.91 12.14 -1.78
CA GLU A 224 -11.97 11.46 -1.02
C GLU A 224 -11.37 10.45 -0.02
N VAL A 225 -10.33 9.73 -0.44
CA VAL A 225 -9.65 8.75 0.42
C VAL A 225 -8.87 9.42 1.55
N THR A 226 -8.27 10.59 1.30
CA THR A 226 -7.56 11.38 2.32
C THR A 226 -8.46 11.73 3.52
N LEU A 227 -9.76 11.86 3.27
CA LEU A 227 -10.78 12.20 4.27
C LEU A 227 -11.53 10.98 4.81
N SER A 228 -11.24 9.78 4.30
CA SER A 228 -11.94 8.57 4.69
C SER A 228 -11.70 8.24 6.18
N PRO A 229 -12.77 8.02 6.96
CA PRO A 229 -12.63 7.72 8.36
C PRO A 229 -12.02 6.33 8.56
N SER A 230 -11.15 6.20 9.57
CA SER A 230 -10.51 4.93 9.92
C SER A 230 -11.13 4.31 11.17
N CYS A 231 -10.98 3.00 11.33
CA CYS A 231 -11.49 2.25 12.47
C CYS A 231 -10.84 2.72 13.79
N PHE A 232 -9.57 3.11 13.72
CA PHE A 232 -8.74 3.44 14.89
C PHE A 232 -8.44 4.94 15.04
N GLY A 233 -8.97 5.80 14.16
CA GLY A 233 -8.65 7.24 14.13
C GLY A 233 -7.22 7.57 13.68
N ARG A 234 -6.49 6.56 13.20
CA ARG A 234 -5.16 6.66 12.61
C ARG A 234 -5.06 5.82 11.34
N VAL A 235 -4.12 6.16 10.46
CA VAL A 235 -3.78 5.42 9.24
C VAL A 235 -2.26 5.46 9.05
N TYR A 236 -1.66 4.31 8.77
CA TYR A 236 -0.24 4.21 8.40
C TYR A 236 -0.06 4.53 6.92
N GLN A 237 0.79 5.50 6.62
CA GLN A 237 1.07 5.97 5.27
C GLN A 237 2.39 5.38 4.74
N PHE A 238 2.31 4.75 3.58
CA PHE A 238 3.44 4.23 2.83
C PHE A 238 3.59 5.01 1.53
N PRO A 239 4.83 5.24 1.03
CA PRO A 239 6.12 4.79 1.55
C PRO A 239 6.76 5.71 2.60
N GLN A 240 6.07 6.73 3.11
CA GLN A 240 6.60 7.72 4.05
C GLN A 240 6.81 7.17 5.47
N PHE A 241 6.11 6.08 5.82
CA PHE A 241 6.06 5.48 7.16
C PHE A 241 5.58 6.46 8.24
N GLU A 242 4.68 7.35 7.85
CA GLU A 242 4.05 8.32 8.75
C GLU A 242 2.72 7.79 9.26
N MET A 243 2.35 8.17 10.48
CA MET A 243 1.03 7.90 11.02
C MET A 243 0.19 9.16 10.93
N ARG A 244 -0.88 9.12 10.13
CA ARG A 244 -1.81 10.24 9.98
C ARG A 244 -3.03 10.03 10.86
N THR A 245 -3.38 11.01 11.67
CA THR A 245 -4.67 11.05 12.37
C THR A 245 -5.79 11.36 11.39
N VAL A 246 -6.88 10.61 11.47
CA VAL A 246 -8.06 10.78 10.61
C VAL A 246 -9.33 10.66 11.45
N PRO A 247 -10.48 11.17 10.97
CA PRO A 247 -11.74 10.97 11.68
C PRO A 247 -11.96 9.49 11.99
N ARG A 248 -12.34 9.18 13.22
CA ARG A 248 -12.69 7.80 13.58
C ARG A 248 -14.07 7.49 13.03
N ARG A 249 -14.26 6.32 12.41
CA ARG A 249 -15.62 5.82 12.11
C ARG A 249 -16.41 5.81 13.43
N ALA A 250 -17.66 6.26 13.40
CA ALA A 250 -18.54 6.14 14.56
C ALA A 250 -18.52 4.66 15.01
N PRO A 251 -18.42 4.38 16.32
CA PRO A 251 -18.48 3.01 16.79
C PRO A 251 -19.78 2.42 16.28
N VAL A 252 -19.66 1.44 15.39
CA VAL A 252 -20.77 0.53 15.13
C VAL A 252 -21.14 -0.06 16.48
N ALA A 253 -22.43 -0.08 16.80
CA ALA A 253 -22.92 -0.51 18.12
C ALA A 253 -22.15 -1.77 18.55
N VAL A 254 -21.63 -1.74 19.79
CA VAL A 254 -20.67 -2.67 20.39
C VAL A 254 -21.05 -4.16 20.23
N ASN A 255 -22.31 -4.42 19.89
CA ASN A 255 -22.87 -5.73 19.63
C ASN A 255 -22.26 -6.44 18.40
N GLU A 256 -21.77 -5.75 17.38
CA GLU A 256 -21.19 -6.43 16.19
C GLU A 256 -19.73 -6.87 16.37
N ILE A 257 -18.93 -6.10 17.12
CA ILE A 257 -17.51 -6.40 17.39
C ILE A 257 -17.38 -7.62 18.31
N CYS A 258 -18.28 -7.76 19.29
CA CYS A 258 -18.35 -8.94 20.15
C CYS A 258 -18.82 -10.18 19.39
N THR A 259 -19.80 -10.07 18.49
CA THR A 259 -20.26 -11.24 17.71
C THR A 259 -19.22 -11.79 16.76
N GLU A 260 -18.36 -10.95 16.18
CA GLU A 260 -17.28 -11.44 15.29
C GLU A 260 -16.18 -12.15 16.07
N PHE A 261 -15.88 -11.67 17.29
CA PHE A 261 -14.90 -12.28 18.19
C PHE A 261 -15.42 -13.59 18.80
N GLU A 262 -16.68 -13.65 19.25
CA GLU A 262 -17.29 -14.86 19.79
C GLU A 262 -17.59 -15.93 18.72
N SER A 263 -17.95 -15.51 17.50
CA SER A 263 -18.09 -16.42 16.36
C SER A 263 -16.74 -17.07 16.00
N ALA A 264 -15.65 -16.31 16.04
CA ALA A 264 -14.31 -16.83 15.83
C ALA A 264 -13.89 -17.84 16.93
N LEU A 265 -14.15 -17.53 18.21
CA LEU A 265 -13.86 -18.42 19.33
C LEU A 265 -14.70 -19.71 19.30
N SER A 266 -15.99 -19.60 18.94
CA SER A 266 -16.88 -20.76 18.76
C SER A 266 -16.44 -21.66 17.61
N SER A 267 -15.93 -21.09 16.51
CA SER A 267 -15.40 -21.89 15.38
C SER A 267 -14.09 -22.62 15.71
N MET A 268 -13.36 -22.15 16.72
CA MET A 268 -12.10 -22.74 17.21
C MET A 268 -12.31 -23.74 18.35
N GLY A 269 -13.55 -24.00 18.77
CA GLY A 269 -13.87 -25.02 19.78
C GLY A 269 -13.42 -24.69 21.21
N ILE A 270 -12.98 -23.46 21.48
CA ILE A 270 -12.60 -23.04 22.84
C ILE A 270 -13.86 -22.59 23.58
N ARG A 271 -14.60 -23.57 24.14
CA ARG A 271 -15.58 -23.28 25.18
C ARG A 271 -14.82 -22.89 26.44
N GLY A 272 -14.92 -21.62 26.85
CA GLY A 272 -14.65 -21.25 28.23
C GLY A 272 -15.65 -21.93 29.13
N ASN A 273 -15.23 -22.97 29.85
CA ASN A 273 -15.97 -23.47 30.99
C ASN A 273 -15.96 -22.37 32.05
N VAL A 274 -17.08 -21.66 32.18
CA VAL A 274 -17.42 -20.99 33.44
C VAL A 274 -18.14 -22.05 34.26
N SER A 275 -17.41 -22.64 35.20
CA SER A 275 -17.99 -23.41 36.31
C SER A 275 -17.95 -22.50 37.54
N ASP A 276 -19.16 -22.31 38.06
CA ASP A 276 -19.65 -21.69 39.31
C ASP A 276 -19.34 -20.21 39.60
#